data_AF-A0A6A4RJ24-F1
#
_entry.id   AF-A0A6A4RJ24-F1
#
_cell.length_a   1.000
_cell.length_b   1.000
_cell.length_c   1.000
_cell.angle_alpha   90.00
_cell.angle_beta   90.00
_cell.angle_gamma   90.00
#
_symmetry.space_group_name_H-M   'P 1'
#
loop_
_entity.id
_entity.type
_entity.pdbx_description
1 polymer ?
#
loop_
_entity_poly.entity_id
_entity_poly.type
_entity_poly.pdbx_seq_one_letter_code
_entity_poly.pdbx_strand_id
1 'polypeptide(L)'
;MLQRFAILTLFTLLFQLPDRAYADQPMFHAEQGVAIGGYDTVAFFVEGQAIKGHRKFAVMWKGAVWHFVTKDNQVSFEADPRAYAPRFGGYCAFAVSQGYLMSGSPESWQIVGGELFLLYGPGVHQIWQYQSTELISQARDNWPSVLKQ
;
A
#
# COMPACT_ATOMS: atom_id res chain seq x y z
N MET A 1 -72.13 28.14 -1.00
CA MET A 1 -71.57 27.32 0.10
C MET A 1 -70.54 26.39 -0.51
N LEU A 2 -69.29 26.84 -0.59
CA LEU A 2 -68.19 26.39 0.28
C LEU A 2 -68.06 24.86 0.35
N GLN A 3 -67.01 24.32 -0.25
CA GLN A 3 -66.06 23.50 0.50
C GLN A 3 -64.69 23.54 -0.17
N ARG A 4 -63.75 24.19 0.52
CA ARG A 4 -62.34 24.29 0.19
C ARG A 4 -61.67 23.00 0.65
N PHE A 5 -61.15 22.18 -0.26
CA PHE A 5 -60.23 21.11 0.10
C PHE A 5 -58.82 21.68 0.18
N ALA A 6 -58.37 21.95 1.41
CA ALA A 6 -56.98 22.25 1.69
C ALA A 6 -56.21 20.92 1.76
N ILE A 7 -55.45 20.59 0.71
CA ILE A 7 -54.53 19.46 0.72
C ILE A 7 -53.26 19.94 1.43
N LEU A 8 -53.08 19.56 2.71
CA LEU A 8 -51.78 19.63 3.36
C LEU A 8 -50.90 18.50 2.79
N THR A 9 -50.05 18.83 1.82
CA THR A 9 -48.94 17.95 1.42
C THR A 9 -47.88 17.95 2.53
N LEU A 10 -47.89 16.90 3.34
CA LEU A 10 -46.83 16.59 4.30
C LEU A 10 -45.56 16.22 3.51
N PHE A 11 -44.63 17.16 3.40
CA PHE A 11 -43.34 16.93 2.74
C PHE A 11 -42.44 16.13 3.69
N THR A 12 -42.51 14.79 3.64
CA THR A 12 -41.55 13.92 4.33
C THR A 12 -40.19 14.08 3.68
N LEU A 13 -39.34 14.91 4.28
CA LEU A 13 -37.93 15.01 3.96
C LEU A 13 -37.26 13.67 4.33
N LEU A 14 -37.14 12.77 3.36
CA LEU A 14 -36.28 11.60 3.47
C LEU A 14 -34.85 12.12 3.62
N PHE A 15 -34.34 12.17 4.84
CA PHE A 15 -32.91 12.33 5.13
C PHE A 15 -32.20 11.12 4.53
N GLN A 16 -31.79 11.22 3.27
CA GLN A 16 -30.83 10.28 2.70
C GLN A 16 -29.52 10.52 3.44
N LEU A 17 -29.16 9.57 4.31
CA LEU A 17 -27.81 9.51 4.83
C LEU A 17 -26.89 9.37 3.61
N PRO A 18 -25.89 10.25 3.43
CA PRO A 18 -24.95 10.07 2.34
C PRO A 18 -24.29 8.70 2.52
N ASP A 19 -24.28 7.90 1.45
CA ASP A 19 -23.47 6.70 1.42
C ASP A 19 -22.05 7.10 1.80
N ARG A 20 -21.53 6.50 2.87
CA ARG A 20 -20.12 6.66 3.22
C ARG A 20 -19.33 6.00 2.12
N ALA A 21 -18.91 6.78 1.13
CA ALA A 21 -17.92 6.35 0.16
C ALA A 21 -16.64 6.05 0.94
N TYR A 22 -16.36 4.76 1.15
CA TYR A 22 -15.04 4.33 1.58
C TYR A 22 -14.09 4.62 0.42
N ALA A 23 -13.02 5.37 0.71
CA ALA A 23 -11.97 5.56 -0.27
C ALA A 23 -11.18 4.26 -0.40
N ASP A 24 -10.92 3.85 -1.65
CA ASP A 24 -10.01 2.74 -1.95
C ASP A 24 -8.68 2.93 -1.21
N GLN A 25 -8.08 1.83 -0.80
CA GLN A 25 -6.74 1.83 -0.22
C GLN A 25 -5.71 2.29 -1.26
N PRO A 26 -4.69 3.07 -0.85
CA PRO A 26 -3.72 3.61 -1.80
C PRO A 26 -2.87 2.50 -2.44
N MET A 27 -2.52 2.67 -3.71
CA MET A 27 -1.63 1.72 -4.40
C MET A 27 -0.25 1.60 -3.75
N PHE A 28 0.22 2.68 -3.09
CA PHE A 28 1.43 2.68 -2.27
C PHE A 28 1.05 3.07 -0.85
N HIS A 29 1.15 2.10 0.06
CA HIS A 29 0.93 2.28 1.48
C HIS A 29 1.96 3.24 2.06
N ALA A 30 1.46 4.23 2.80
CA ALA A 30 2.28 5.21 3.47
C ALA A 30 1.66 5.55 4.83
N GLU A 31 2.44 5.38 5.89
CA GLU A 31 2.02 5.80 7.24
C GLU A 31 2.47 7.25 7.43
N GLN A 32 1.52 8.12 7.80
CA GLN A 32 1.79 9.56 7.95
C GLN A 32 2.42 10.21 6.71
N GLY A 33 2.12 9.67 5.51
CA GLY A 33 2.66 10.13 4.23
C GLY A 33 4.06 9.62 3.87
N VAL A 34 4.67 8.77 4.71
CA VAL A 34 6.00 8.20 4.46
C VAL A 34 5.87 6.73 4.03
N ALA A 35 6.45 6.40 2.88
CA ALA A 35 6.49 5.03 2.38
C ALA A 35 7.34 4.15 3.30
N ILE A 36 6.87 2.94 3.57
CA ILE A 36 7.62 1.86 4.24
C ILE A 36 8.37 2.28 5.53
N GLY A 37 7.79 3.20 6.30
CA GLY A 37 8.39 3.70 7.54
C GLY A 37 9.69 4.52 7.35
N GLY A 38 9.98 4.97 6.13
CA GLY A 38 11.15 5.76 5.78
C GLY A 38 12.42 4.93 5.58
N TYR A 39 12.29 3.62 5.39
CA TYR A 39 13.42 2.77 4.98
C TYR A 39 13.76 3.01 3.51
N ASP A 40 15.02 2.84 3.18
CA ASP A 40 15.53 2.98 1.82
C ASP A 40 15.31 1.68 1.05
N THR A 41 14.42 1.71 0.05
CA THR A 41 14.17 0.52 -0.78
C THR A 41 15.36 0.12 -1.63
N VAL A 42 16.16 1.08 -2.10
CA VAL A 42 17.36 0.79 -2.89
C VAL A 42 18.36 0.03 -2.03
N ALA A 43 18.40 0.32 -0.72
CA ALA A 43 19.29 -0.35 0.22
C ALA A 43 19.00 -1.84 0.42
N PHE A 44 17.77 -2.29 0.16
CA PHE A 44 17.46 -3.71 0.12
C PHE A 44 18.16 -4.43 -1.04
N PHE A 45 18.37 -3.76 -2.17
CA PHE A 45 18.98 -4.36 -3.36
C PHE A 45 20.50 -4.22 -3.38
N VAL A 46 21.01 -3.06 -2.97
CA VAL A 46 22.44 -2.72 -3.10
C VAL A 46 23.21 -3.19 -1.86
N GLU A 47 22.75 -2.82 -0.66
CA GLU A 47 23.40 -3.18 0.60
C GLU A 47 22.88 -4.49 1.19
N GLY A 48 21.71 -4.97 0.75
CA GLY A 48 21.06 -6.14 1.32
C GLY A 48 20.58 -5.92 2.76
N GLN A 49 20.25 -4.67 3.13
CA GLN A 49 19.95 -4.29 4.51
C GLN A 49 18.73 -3.38 4.62
N ALA A 50 18.04 -3.47 5.75
CA ALA A 50 16.98 -2.56 6.13
C ALA A 50 17.56 -1.32 6.83
N ILE A 51 17.81 -0.26 6.07
CA ILE A 51 18.40 0.97 6.58
C ILE A 51 17.39 2.12 6.47
N LYS A 52 17.19 2.88 7.55
CA LYS A 52 16.38 4.10 7.51
C LYS A 52 17.07 5.19 6.70
N GLY A 53 16.35 5.73 5.72
CA GLY A 53 16.81 6.87 4.94
C GLY A 53 16.70 8.20 5.71
N HIS A 54 17.25 9.23 5.11
CA HIS A 54 17.21 10.60 5.65
C HIS A 54 16.21 11.46 4.88
N ARG A 55 15.50 12.35 5.61
CA ARG A 55 14.60 13.36 5.00
C ARG A 55 15.29 14.28 3.99
N LYS A 56 16.61 14.41 4.06
CA LYS A 56 17.44 15.18 3.10
C LYS A 56 17.45 14.54 1.70
N PHE A 57 17.36 13.21 1.63
CA PHE A 57 17.36 12.45 0.39
C PHE A 57 15.96 11.84 0.23
N ALA A 58 15.02 12.64 -0.27
CA ALA A 58 13.62 12.28 -0.29
C ALA A 58 12.99 12.47 -1.68
N VAL A 59 12.09 11.57 -2.05
CA VAL A 59 11.37 11.60 -3.33
C VAL A 59 9.87 11.52 -3.04
N MET A 60 9.09 12.46 -3.58
CA MET A 60 7.64 12.32 -3.63
C MET A 60 7.26 11.50 -4.86
N TRP A 61 6.78 10.28 -4.65
CA TRP A 61 6.36 9.41 -5.75
C TRP A 61 5.09 8.65 -5.39
N LYS A 62 4.10 8.70 -6.31
CA LYS A 62 2.79 8.04 -6.17
C LYS A 62 2.05 8.35 -4.87
N GLY A 63 2.19 9.59 -4.37
CA GLY A 63 1.48 10.06 -3.17
C GLY A 63 2.15 9.71 -1.85
N ALA A 64 3.36 9.14 -1.88
CA ALA A 64 4.16 8.84 -0.70
C ALA A 64 5.55 9.49 -0.78
N VAL A 65 6.10 9.87 0.38
CA VAL A 65 7.48 10.32 0.51
C VAL A 65 8.37 9.11 0.78
N TRP A 66 9.36 8.91 -0.08
CA TRP A 66 10.38 7.87 0.03
C TRP A 66 11.66 8.51 0.54
N HIS A 67 12.35 7.86 1.47
CA HIS A 67 13.61 8.34 2.02
C HIS A 67 14.76 7.40 1.63
N PHE A 68 15.93 7.98 1.42
CA PHE A 68 17.12 7.26 0.99
C PHE A 68 18.30 7.56 1.91
N VAL A 69 19.20 6.59 2.05
CA VAL A 69 20.40 6.72 2.89
C VAL A 69 21.39 7.68 2.25
N THR A 70 21.51 7.63 0.92
CA THR A 70 22.47 8.43 0.14
C THR A 70 21.76 9.19 -0.99
N LYS A 71 22.46 10.19 -1.56
CA LYS A 71 21.99 10.87 -2.77
C LYS A 71 21.96 9.92 -3.98
N ASP A 72 22.89 8.97 -4.05
CA ASP A 72 22.96 8.02 -5.16
C ASP A 72 21.81 7.02 -5.14
N ASN A 73 21.39 6.58 -3.95
CA ASN A 73 20.19 5.76 -3.79
C ASN A 73 18.93 6.54 -4.19
N GLN A 74 18.82 7.81 -3.77
CA GLN A 74 17.73 8.69 -4.21
C GLN A 74 17.69 8.79 -5.74
N VAL A 75 18.82 9.04 -6.39
CA VAL A 75 18.92 9.17 -7.86
C VAL A 75 18.56 7.85 -8.55
N SER A 76 19.00 6.71 -8.00
CA SER A 76 18.67 5.39 -8.54
C SER A 76 17.16 5.13 -8.47
N PHE A 77 16.53 5.46 -7.35
CA PHE A 77 15.07 5.38 -7.23
C PHE A 77 14.35 6.35 -8.16
N GLU A 78 14.79 7.61 -8.29
CA GLU A 78 14.17 8.58 -9.21
C GLU A 78 14.26 8.12 -10.68
N ALA A 79 15.35 7.45 -11.06
CA ALA A 79 15.58 6.95 -12.41
C ALA A 79 14.67 5.77 -12.76
N ASP A 80 14.48 4.81 -11.85
CA ASP A 80 13.53 3.71 -12.02
C ASP A 80 12.85 3.32 -10.71
N PRO A 81 11.78 4.03 -10.29
CA PRO A 81 11.10 3.74 -9.04
C PRO A 81 10.50 2.33 -8.99
N ARG A 82 10.14 1.76 -10.15
CA ARG A 82 9.48 0.45 -10.21
C ARG A 82 10.45 -0.71 -9.98
N ALA A 83 11.75 -0.51 -10.24
CA ALA A 83 12.78 -1.50 -9.92
C ALA A 83 12.96 -1.68 -8.41
N TYR A 84 12.71 -0.63 -7.62
CA TYR A 84 13.02 -0.63 -6.19
C TYR A 84 11.78 -0.64 -5.29
N ALA A 85 10.64 -0.12 -5.73
CA ALA A 85 9.43 -0.11 -4.91
C ALA A 85 8.88 -1.54 -4.67
N PRO A 86 8.27 -1.82 -3.49
CA PRO A 86 7.68 -3.13 -3.25
C PRO A 86 6.56 -3.43 -4.24
N ARG A 87 6.49 -4.67 -4.71
CA ARG A 87 5.55 -5.13 -5.74
C ARG A 87 4.09 -4.81 -5.40
N PHE A 88 3.74 -4.94 -4.12
CA PHE A 88 2.40 -4.67 -3.60
C PHE A 88 2.38 -3.40 -2.74
N GLY A 89 3.10 -2.36 -3.17
CA GLY A 89 2.90 -1.01 -2.65
C GLY A 89 3.31 -0.79 -1.21
N GLY A 90 3.99 -1.73 -0.56
CA GLY A 90 4.31 -1.66 0.88
C GLY A 90 3.36 -2.46 1.77
N TYR A 91 2.36 -3.13 1.20
CA TYR A 91 1.56 -4.13 1.91
C TYR A 91 2.31 -5.47 2.00
N CYS A 92 1.96 -6.26 3.02
CA CYS A 92 2.44 -7.62 3.22
C CYS A 92 1.99 -8.50 2.04
N ALA A 93 2.95 -9.04 1.30
CA ALA A 93 2.69 -9.87 0.13
C ALA A 93 1.90 -11.14 0.47
N PHE A 94 2.11 -11.72 1.65
CA PHE A 94 1.30 -12.85 2.14
C PHE A 94 -0.15 -12.43 2.39
N ALA A 95 -0.40 -11.29 3.05
CA ALA A 95 -1.77 -10.82 3.27
C ALA A 95 -2.50 -10.60 1.93
N VAL A 96 -1.81 -10.00 0.96
CA VAL A 96 -2.33 -9.81 -0.40
C VAL A 96 -2.64 -11.16 -1.07
N SER A 97 -1.81 -12.19 -0.88
CA SER A 97 -2.10 -13.54 -1.39
C SER A 97 -3.34 -14.17 -0.75
N GLN A 98 -3.63 -13.81 0.50
CA GLN A 98 -4.83 -14.24 1.21
C GLN A 98 -6.05 -13.33 0.95
N GLY A 99 -5.93 -12.33 0.06
CA GLY A 99 -7.03 -11.47 -0.34
C GLY A 99 -7.42 -10.41 0.70
N TYR A 100 -6.50 -10.02 1.59
CA TYR A 100 -6.70 -8.88 2.50
C TYR A 100 -5.44 -8.01 2.58
N LEU A 101 -5.51 -6.87 3.27
CA LEU A 101 -4.39 -5.95 3.41
C LEU A 101 -3.87 -5.92 4.85
N MET A 102 -2.55 -5.96 4.97
CA MET A 102 -1.78 -5.64 6.17
C MET A 102 -0.53 -4.88 5.76
N SER A 103 -0.05 -3.94 6.56
CA SER A 103 1.24 -3.28 6.30
C SER A 103 2.37 -4.31 6.28
N GLY A 104 3.28 -4.17 5.32
CA GLY A 104 4.52 -4.93 5.29
C GLY A 104 5.56 -4.32 6.23
N SER A 105 6.41 -5.17 6.80
CA SER A 105 7.53 -4.73 7.63
C SER A 105 8.78 -4.52 6.77
N PRO A 106 9.46 -3.36 6.86
CA PRO A 106 10.74 -3.15 6.21
C PRO A 106 11.87 -3.99 6.82
N GLU A 107 11.65 -4.63 7.97
CA GLU A 107 12.59 -5.57 8.59
C GLU A 107 12.32 -7.03 8.19
N SER A 108 11.23 -7.28 7.45
CA SER A 108 10.87 -8.60 6.94
C SER A 108 10.55 -8.49 5.46
N TRP A 109 11.58 -8.63 4.62
CA TRP A 109 11.48 -8.45 3.18
C TRP A 109 12.23 -9.55 2.44
N GLN A 110 11.88 -9.74 1.17
CA GLN A 110 12.54 -10.67 0.26
C GLN A 110 12.60 -10.08 -1.14
N ILE A 111 13.70 -10.35 -1.86
CA ILE A 111 13.81 -10.07 -3.29
C ILE A 111 13.71 -11.41 -4.02
N VAL A 112 12.70 -11.56 -4.88
CA VAL A 112 12.47 -12.79 -5.65
C VAL A 112 12.31 -12.39 -7.12
N GLY A 113 13.15 -12.95 -8.00
CA GLY A 113 13.11 -12.61 -9.43
C GLY A 113 13.39 -11.13 -9.74
N GLY A 114 14.12 -10.43 -8.86
CA GLY A 114 14.39 -8.99 -8.98
C GLY A 114 13.28 -8.08 -8.48
N GLU A 115 12.21 -8.62 -7.88
CA GLU A 115 11.12 -7.82 -7.30
C GLU A 115 11.15 -7.86 -5.77
N LEU A 116 10.86 -6.71 -5.15
CA LEU A 116 10.82 -6.57 -3.69
C LEU A 116 9.44 -6.93 -3.14
N PHE A 117 9.42 -7.80 -2.13
CA PHE A 117 8.23 -8.19 -1.37
C PHE A 117 8.45 -7.88 0.11
N LEU A 118 7.54 -7.12 0.72
CA LEU A 118 7.49 -6.97 2.17
C LEU A 118 6.57 -8.03 2.77
N LEU A 119 6.91 -8.47 3.97
CA LEU A 119 6.18 -9.46 4.74
C LEU A 119 5.83 -8.86 6.09
N TYR A 120 4.80 -9.38 6.75
CA TYR A 120 4.35 -8.84 8.03
C TYR A 120 5.41 -8.96 9.14
N GLY A 121 6.17 -10.06 9.14
CA GLY A 121 7.18 -10.32 10.16
C GLY A 121 7.75 -11.75 10.09
N PRO A 122 8.58 -12.14 11.08
CA PRO A 122 9.36 -13.38 11.04
C PRO A 122 8.55 -14.67 10.83
N GLY A 123 7.35 -14.78 11.42
CA GLY A 123 6.48 -15.96 11.23
C GLY A 123 6.00 -16.11 9.78
N VAL A 124 5.63 -15.00 9.13
CA VAL A 124 5.25 -14.98 7.71
C VAL A 124 6.47 -15.22 6.83
N HIS A 125 7.64 -14.69 7.22
CA HIS A 125 8.90 -14.93 6.52
C HIS A 125 9.25 -16.42 6.43
N GLN A 126 9.05 -17.17 7.52
CA GLN A 126 9.27 -18.61 7.52
C GLN A 126 8.36 -19.34 6.53
N ILE A 127 7.07 -19.00 6.48
CA ILE A 127 6.12 -19.58 5.49
C ILE A 127 6.57 -19.23 4.07
N TRP A 128 6.93 -17.96 3.85
CA TRP A 128 7.33 -17.45 2.55
C TRP A 128 8.53 -18.19 1.96
N GLN A 129 9.53 -18.56 2.79
CA GLN A 129 10.73 -19.28 2.34
C GLN A 129 10.40 -20.59 1.61
N TYR A 130 9.32 -21.26 1.98
CA TYR A 130 8.92 -22.54 1.37
C TYR A 130 7.88 -22.41 0.25
N GLN A 131 7.17 -21.28 0.17
CA GLN A 131 5.96 -21.15 -0.65
C GLN A 131 5.92 -19.90 -1.52
N SER A 132 7.01 -19.13 -1.62
CA SER A 132 7.06 -17.83 -2.28
C SER A 132 6.49 -17.83 -3.69
N THR A 133 6.80 -18.82 -4.53
CA THR A 133 6.28 -18.91 -5.90
C THR A 133 4.75 -18.91 -5.95
N GLU A 134 4.10 -19.75 -5.14
CA GLU A 134 2.65 -19.87 -5.08
C GLU A 134 2.02 -18.61 -4.48
N LEU A 135 2.58 -18.12 -3.36
CA LEU A 135 2.09 -16.91 -2.68
C LEU A 135 2.19 -15.67 -3.58
N ILE A 136 3.25 -15.55 -4.38
CA ILE A 136 3.40 -14.45 -5.35
C ILE A 136 2.34 -14.54 -6.44
N SER A 137 2.05 -15.74 -6.96
CA SER A 137 1.00 -15.93 -7.97
C SER A 137 -0.36 -15.50 -7.43
N GLN A 138 -0.75 -16.03 -6.26
CA GLN A 138 -2.02 -15.68 -5.61
C GLN A 138 -2.11 -14.18 -5.29
N ALA A 139 -1.03 -13.58 -4.81
CA ALA A 139 -1.00 -12.14 -4.53
C ALA A 139 -1.16 -11.31 -5.81
N ARG A 140 -0.59 -11.75 -6.94
CA ARG A 140 -0.78 -11.10 -8.24
C ARG A 140 -2.22 -11.20 -8.72
N ASP A 141 -2.89 -12.32 -8.50
CA ASP A 141 -4.30 -12.51 -8.89
C ASP A 141 -5.24 -11.58 -8.08
N ASN A 142 -4.92 -11.36 -6.80
CA ASN A 142 -5.70 -10.47 -5.93
C ASN A 142 -5.39 -8.98 -6.13
N TRP A 143 -4.24 -8.64 -6.72
CA TRP A 143 -3.77 -7.26 -6.87
C TRP A 143 -4.11 -6.68 -8.25
N PRO A 144 -4.68 -5.45 -8.35
CA PRO A 144 -4.95 -4.49 -7.28
C PRO A 144 -6.38 -4.53 -6.74
N SER A 145 -7.21 -5.54 -7.07
CA SER A 145 -8.62 -5.58 -6.65
C SER A 145 -8.80 -5.57 -5.12
N VAL A 146 -7.85 -6.13 -4.38
CA VAL A 146 -7.83 -6.13 -2.91
C VAL A 146 -7.82 -4.71 -2.30
N LEU A 147 -7.47 -3.67 -3.06
CA LEU A 147 -7.49 -2.28 -2.59
C LEU A 147 -8.89 -1.69 -2.45
N LYS A 148 -9.93 -2.33 -3.02
CA LYS A 148 -11.31 -1.81 -3.07
C LYS A 148 -12.22 -2.37 -1.97
N GLN A 149 -11.64 -2.83 -0.87
CA GLN A 149 -12.36 -3.46 0.25
C GLN A 149 -12.86 -2.45 1.28
#